data_AF-A0AAV5TCI6-F1
#
_entry.id   AF-A0AAV5TCI6-F1
#
_cell.length_a   1.000
_cell.length_b   1.000
_cell.length_c   1.000
_cell.angle_alpha   90.00
_cell.angle_beta   90.00
_cell.angle_gamma   90.00
#
_symmetry.space_group_name_H-M   'P 1'
#
loop_
_entity.id
_entity.type
_entity.pdbx_description
1 polymer ?
#
loop_
_entity_poly.entity_id
_entity_poly.type
_entity_poly.pdbx_seq_one_letter_code
_entity_poly.pdbx_strand_id
1 'polypeptide(L)'
;EKKWVIYNGFCIRPNLHAGRNVTLRSLSDSGNRETVVLEGIPKDEAEAFNDDLTLLTHTSASALDENYLSKLLINWRGPISLAVLLQGEQGEGCVREKIEWTLQFLPDQYTAQLAVHIIFERVPKLSCDRSSRIRRDDILADTVFFASYPINTVRNVARLFSATRYIVFADSDYLFSSGFYYKILPILRENIPVGSKNALLYRIFEIDEE
;
A
#
# COMPACT_ATOMS: atom_id res chain seq x y z
N GLU A 1 -14.25 -5.16 14.58
CA GLU A 1 -13.59 -6.47 14.43
C GLU A 1 -12.43 -6.40 13.44
N LYS A 2 -11.40 -7.20 13.69
CA LYS A 2 -10.14 -7.26 12.95
C LYS A 2 -10.33 -8.11 11.67
N LYS A 3 -10.92 -7.54 10.63
CA LYS A 3 -11.14 -8.27 9.36
C LYS A 3 -9.79 -8.56 8.68
N TRP A 4 -9.51 -9.84 8.44
CA TRP A 4 -8.33 -10.28 7.69
C TRP A 4 -8.70 -10.52 6.22
N VAL A 5 -7.75 -10.25 5.32
CA VAL A 5 -7.82 -10.68 3.93
C VAL A 5 -6.68 -11.64 3.64
N ILE A 6 -6.97 -12.78 3.02
CA ILE A 6 -5.98 -13.76 2.60
C ILE A 6 -5.85 -13.70 1.09
N TYR A 7 -4.64 -13.48 0.59
CA TYR A 7 -4.36 -13.36 -0.84
C TYR A 7 -2.98 -13.95 -1.13
N ASN A 8 -2.89 -14.87 -2.11
CA ASN A 8 -1.65 -15.51 -2.54
C ASN A 8 -0.79 -16.10 -1.40
N GLY A 9 -1.41 -16.67 -0.36
CA GLY A 9 -0.68 -17.21 0.79
C GLY A 9 -0.21 -16.17 1.81
N PHE A 10 -0.64 -14.91 1.68
CA PHE A 10 -0.36 -13.84 2.65
C PHE A 10 -1.61 -13.48 3.43
N CYS A 11 -1.41 -13.13 4.69
CA CYS A 11 -2.40 -12.47 5.54
C CYS A 11 -2.23 -10.96 5.44
N ILE A 12 -3.34 -10.27 5.22
CA ILE A 12 -3.37 -8.83 5.04
C ILE A 12 -4.30 -8.23 6.09
N ARG A 13 -3.76 -7.29 6.86
CA ARG A 13 -4.53 -6.36 7.67
C ARG A 13 -4.74 -5.09 6.84
N PRO A 14 -5.92 -4.90 6.24
CA PRO A 14 -6.18 -3.66 5.54
C PRO A 14 -6.35 -2.51 6.52
N ASN A 15 -6.01 -1.30 6.07
CA ASN A 15 -6.43 -0.05 6.69
C ASN A 15 -5.96 0.06 8.14
N LEU A 16 -4.69 -0.30 8.40
CA LEU A 16 -4.04 -0.03 9.68
C LEU A 16 -4.17 1.46 10.02
N HIS A 17 -3.95 2.30 9.01
CA HIS A 17 -4.35 3.70 8.96
C HIS A 17 -5.17 3.92 7.68
N ALA A 18 -6.20 4.76 7.76
CA ALA A 18 -7.00 5.15 6.61
C ALA A 18 -7.37 6.63 6.76
N GLY A 19 -6.63 7.47 6.05
CA GLY A 19 -6.91 8.89 5.93
C GLY A 19 -8.28 9.15 5.29
N ARG A 20 -8.92 10.24 5.70
CA ARG A 20 -10.30 10.57 5.31
C ARG A 20 -10.47 10.91 3.82
N ASN A 21 -9.38 11.29 3.15
CA ASN A 21 -9.37 11.66 1.73
C ASN A 21 -8.90 10.50 0.84
N VAL A 22 -8.78 9.28 1.37
CA VAL A 22 -8.49 8.09 0.59
C VAL A 22 -9.78 7.35 0.26
N THR A 23 -9.96 7.03 -1.01
CA THR A 23 -11.05 6.15 -1.43
C THR A 23 -10.55 4.72 -1.43
N LEU A 24 -11.16 3.89 -0.59
CA LEU A 24 -10.78 2.50 -0.44
C LEU A 24 -11.82 1.56 -1.01
N ARG A 25 -11.36 0.53 -1.73
CA ARG A 25 -12.25 -0.50 -2.27
C ARG A 25 -12.86 -1.30 -1.13
N SER A 26 -14.19 -1.38 -1.08
CA SER A 26 -14.85 -2.33 -0.19
C SER A 26 -14.70 -3.74 -0.73
N LEU A 27 -13.95 -4.58 -0.02
CA LEU A 27 -13.94 -6.02 -0.25
C LEU A 27 -15.11 -6.65 0.53
N SER A 28 -16.33 -6.50 0.04
CA SER A 28 -17.53 -7.06 0.66
C SER A 28 -18.47 -7.71 -0.35
N ASP A 29 -18.67 -9.03 -0.21
CA ASP A 29 -19.99 -9.66 -0.36
C ASP A 29 -20.12 -11.00 0.41
N SER A 30 -19.55 -11.09 1.61
CA SER A 30 -19.73 -12.30 2.45
C SER A 30 -20.04 -11.89 3.89
N GLY A 31 -21.30 -12.02 4.29
CA GLY A 31 -21.81 -11.60 5.59
C GLY A 31 -20.93 -12.06 6.76
N ASN A 32 -20.73 -11.18 7.76
CA ASN A 32 -20.09 -11.42 9.07
C ASN A 32 -18.85 -12.34 9.12
N ARG A 33 -18.10 -12.51 8.02
CA ARG A 33 -16.86 -13.31 8.06
C ARG A 33 -15.70 -12.44 8.54
N GLU A 34 -15.08 -12.87 9.64
CA GLU A 34 -13.85 -12.27 10.17
C GLU A 34 -12.67 -12.34 9.18
N THR A 35 -12.72 -13.26 8.21
CA THR A 35 -11.67 -13.46 7.19
C THR A 35 -12.28 -13.58 5.80
N VAL A 36 -11.71 -12.85 4.84
CA VAL A 36 -12.01 -12.95 3.40
C VAL A 36 -10.85 -13.61 2.69
N VAL A 37 -11.11 -14.57 1.81
CA VAL A 37 -10.08 -15.22 0.97
C VAL A 37 -10.27 -14.74 -0.46
N LEU A 38 -9.20 -14.24 -1.07
CA LEU A 38 -9.17 -13.79 -2.46
C LEU A 38 -8.30 -14.75 -3.28
N GLU A 39 -8.90 -15.32 -4.33
CA GLU A 39 -8.21 -16.17 -5.30
C GLU A 39 -7.49 -15.37 -6.39
N GLY A 40 -7.79 -14.07 -6.49
CA GLY A 40 -7.21 -13.17 -7.48
C GLY A 40 -7.55 -11.70 -7.19
N ILE A 41 -7.02 -10.79 -8.01
CA ILE A 41 -7.43 -9.38 -7.97
C ILE A 41 -8.84 -9.30 -8.55
N PRO A 42 -9.84 -8.78 -7.81
CA PRO A 42 -11.19 -8.60 -8.34
C PRO A 42 -11.16 -7.75 -9.61
N LYS A 43 -12.02 -8.08 -10.57
CA LYS A 43 -12.17 -7.25 -11.78
C LYS A 43 -12.59 -5.84 -11.39
N ASP A 44 -12.05 -4.87 -12.10
CA ASP A 44 -12.38 -3.47 -11.92
C ASP A 44 -13.78 -3.22 -12.53
N GLU A 45 -14.77 -2.88 -11.69
CA GLU A 45 -16.08 -2.41 -12.14
C GLU A 45 -15.98 -0.91 -12.41
N ALA A 46 -16.13 -0.48 -13.66
CA ALA A 46 -15.83 0.89 -14.09
C ALA A 46 -16.60 1.99 -13.31
N GLU A 47 -17.77 1.64 -12.77
CA GLU A 47 -18.66 2.54 -12.03
C GLU A 47 -18.29 2.67 -10.54
N ALA A 48 -17.41 1.79 -10.03
CA ALA A 48 -17.01 1.75 -8.62
C ALA A 48 -15.79 2.63 -8.27
N PHE A 49 -15.21 3.33 -9.26
CA PHE A 49 -13.98 4.09 -9.09
C PHE A 49 -14.21 5.59 -9.10
N ASN A 50 -13.62 6.27 -8.11
CA ASN A 50 -13.53 7.73 -8.12
C ASN A 50 -12.60 8.18 -9.25
N ASP A 51 -12.98 9.24 -9.96
CA ASP A 51 -12.18 9.84 -11.03
C ASP A 51 -10.99 10.62 -10.45
N ASP A 52 -10.02 9.87 -9.93
CA ASP A 52 -8.87 10.37 -9.20
C ASP A 52 -7.64 9.46 -9.46
N LEU A 53 -6.47 9.84 -8.93
CA LEU A 53 -5.18 9.17 -9.09
C LEU A 53 -4.61 8.80 -7.72
N THR A 54 -4.51 7.49 -7.43
CA THR A 54 -3.84 7.00 -6.22
C THR A 54 -2.41 6.57 -6.53
N LEU A 55 -1.49 7.00 -5.67
CA LEU A 55 -0.14 6.43 -5.61
C LEU A 55 -0.17 5.08 -4.90
N LEU A 56 0.17 4.03 -5.64
CA LEU A 56 0.42 2.71 -5.11
C LEU A 56 1.90 2.57 -4.82
N THR A 57 2.22 2.37 -3.55
CA THR A 57 3.60 2.20 -3.11
C THR A 57 3.71 1.05 -2.11
N HIS A 58 4.92 0.58 -1.90
CA HIS A 58 5.19 -0.54 -1.04
C HIS A 58 6.56 -0.45 -0.40
N THR A 59 6.70 -1.11 0.74
CA THR A 59 7.99 -1.28 1.42
C THR A 59 7.98 -2.52 2.31
N SER A 60 9.13 -2.85 2.90
CA SER A 60 9.21 -3.76 4.05
C SER A 60 9.17 -2.96 5.35
N ALA A 61 8.78 -3.58 6.46
CA ALA A 61 8.77 -2.90 7.76
C ALA A 61 10.16 -2.36 8.16
N SER A 62 11.23 -3.07 7.80
CA SER A 62 12.61 -2.64 8.05
C SER A 62 13.05 -1.48 7.15
N ALA A 63 12.59 -1.44 5.90
CA ALA A 63 12.91 -0.37 4.95
C ALA A 63 11.93 0.81 4.98
N LEU A 64 10.88 0.76 5.82
CA LEU A 64 9.99 1.89 6.03
C LEU A 64 10.76 3.00 6.74
N ASP A 65 11.04 4.07 6.01
CA ASP A 65 11.73 5.25 6.49
C ASP A 65 10.76 6.44 6.65
N GLU A 66 10.75 7.01 7.85
CA GLU A 66 9.84 8.09 8.26
C GLU A 66 10.12 9.40 7.51
N ASN A 67 11.39 9.68 7.18
CA ASN A 67 11.77 10.87 6.45
C ASN A 67 11.29 10.79 5.00
N TYR A 68 11.54 9.66 4.31
CA TYR A 68 11.02 9.42 2.96
C TYR A 68 9.50 9.42 2.93
N LEU A 69 8.83 8.77 3.88
CA LEU A 69 7.36 8.79 3.96
C LEU A 69 6.82 10.21 4.14
N SER A 70 7.45 11.03 5.00
CA SER A 70 7.02 12.42 5.20
C SER A 70 7.14 13.25 3.92
N LYS A 71 8.27 13.13 3.20
CA LYS A 71 8.52 13.81 1.92
C LYS A 71 7.54 13.33 0.85
N LEU A 72 7.25 12.03 0.81
CA LEU A 72 6.29 11.44 -0.11
C LEU A 72 4.90 12.04 0.07
N LEU A 73 4.42 12.13 1.31
CA LEU A 73 3.12 12.72 1.65
C LEU A 73 3.04 14.21 1.24
N ILE A 74 4.10 14.97 1.48
CA ILE A 74 4.16 16.41 1.14
C ILE A 74 4.20 16.64 -0.37
N ASN A 75 4.96 15.82 -1.10
CA ASN A 75 5.21 16.00 -2.54
C ASN A 75 4.07 15.46 -3.41
N TRP A 76 3.49 14.32 -3.03
CA TRP A 76 2.45 13.67 -3.80
C TRP A 76 1.13 14.46 -3.76
N ARG A 77 0.64 14.84 -2.57
CA ARG A 77 -0.60 15.62 -2.37
C ARG A 77 -1.90 15.02 -2.93
N GLY A 78 -1.91 13.74 -3.29
CA GLY A 78 -3.11 12.96 -3.61
C GLY A 78 -3.24 11.70 -2.75
N PRO A 79 -4.24 10.84 -2.99
CA PRO A 79 -4.38 9.58 -2.25
C PRO A 79 -3.16 8.65 -2.40
N ILE A 80 -2.76 7.98 -1.32
CA ILE A 80 -1.67 7.00 -1.27
C ILE A 80 -2.21 5.71 -0.65
N SER A 81 -1.97 4.58 -1.33
CA SER A 81 -2.11 3.26 -0.76
C SER A 81 -0.72 2.64 -0.59
N LEU A 82 -0.31 2.50 0.67
CA LEU A 82 0.98 1.95 1.08
C LEU A 82 0.80 0.54 1.61
N ALA A 83 1.45 -0.43 0.94
CA ALA A 83 1.54 -1.80 1.40
C ALA A 83 2.87 -2.05 2.14
N VAL A 84 2.80 -2.46 3.41
CA VAL A 84 3.99 -2.73 4.23
C VAL A 84 4.06 -4.22 4.54
N LEU A 85 5.11 -4.86 4.02
CA LEU A 85 5.38 -6.25 4.33
C LEU A 85 6.16 -6.34 5.64
N LEU A 86 5.59 -7.03 6.63
CA LEU A 86 6.36 -7.46 7.78
C LEU A 86 7.32 -8.54 7.31
N GLN A 87 8.61 -8.40 7.60
CA GLN A 87 9.62 -9.45 7.43
C GLN A 87 10.55 -9.43 8.66
N GLY A 88 11.11 -10.58 9.00
CA GLY A 88 11.98 -10.73 10.17
C GLY A 88 11.25 -10.47 11.47
N GLU A 89 11.93 -9.83 12.43
CA GLU A 89 11.45 -9.56 13.79
C GLU A 89 10.42 -8.42 13.86
N GLN A 90 10.26 -7.65 12.79
CA GLN A 90 9.42 -6.46 12.78
C GLN A 90 7.93 -6.84 12.77
N GLY A 91 7.23 -6.48 13.85
CA GLY A 91 5.79 -6.68 14.01
C GLY A 91 4.94 -5.49 13.56
N GLU A 92 3.61 -5.66 13.60
CA GLU A 92 2.64 -4.59 13.31
C GLU A 92 2.85 -3.34 14.18
N GLY A 93 3.28 -3.51 15.43
CA GLY A 93 3.54 -2.41 16.37
C GLY A 93 4.64 -1.46 15.89
N CYS A 94 5.75 -1.98 15.36
CA CYS A 94 6.83 -1.15 14.81
C CYS A 94 6.33 -0.30 13.63
N VAL A 95 5.61 -0.91 12.69
CA VAL A 95 5.05 -0.15 11.56
C VAL A 95 4.09 0.92 12.04
N ARG A 96 3.21 0.59 12.99
CA ARG A 96 2.27 1.56 13.58
C ARG A 96 2.99 2.75 14.20
N GLU A 97 4.01 2.49 15.00
CA GLU A 97 4.82 3.52 15.65
C GLU A 97 5.47 4.45 14.61
N LYS A 98 6.11 3.89 13.57
CA LYS A 98 6.71 4.69 12.48
C LYS A 98 5.70 5.56 11.74
N ILE A 99 4.52 5.00 11.44
CA ILE A 99 3.44 5.75 10.80
C ILE A 99 2.96 6.86 11.72
N GLU A 100 2.61 6.57 12.97
CA GLU A 100 2.13 7.56 13.95
C GLU A 100 3.16 8.66 14.18
N TRP A 101 4.44 8.28 14.32
CA TRP A 101 5.57 9.20 14.44
C TRP A 101 5.71 10.11 13.21
N THR A 102 5.50 9.60 12.00
CA THR A 102 5.54 10.41 10.79
C THR A 102 4.36 11.39 10.73
N LEU A 103 3.16 10.91 11.05
CA LEU A 103 1.93 11.70 10.90
C LEU A 103 1.80 12.81 11.95
N GLN A 104 2.32 12.64 13.17
CA GLN A 104 2.19 13.66 14.22
C GLN A 104 2.88 14.99 13.89
N PHE A 105 3.87 14.98 12.99
CA PHE A 105 4.60 16.18 12.57
C PHE A 105 4.05 16.80 11.29
N LEU A 106 3.02 16.19 10.69
CA LEU A 106 2.45 16.65 9.43
C LEU A 106 1.06 17.27 9.65
N PRO A 107 0.76 18.38 8.97
CA PRO A 107 -0.61 18.89 8.92
C PRO A 107 -1.62 17.85 8.42
N ASP A 108 -2.83 17.88 8.97
CA ASP A 108 -3.93 16.94 8.67
C ASP A 108 -4.20 16.74 7.17
N GLN A 109 -4.03 17.80 6.37
CA GLN A 109 -4.25 17.76 4.92
C GLN A 109 -3.36 16.73 4.20
N TYR A 110 -2.16 16.45 4.72
CA TYR A 110 -1.24 15.45 4.15
C TYR A 110 -1.53 14.06 4.72
N THR A 111 -1.84 13.96 6.02
CA THR A 111 -2.10 12.68 6.70
C THR A 111 -3.43 12.05 6.28
N ALA A 112 -4.40 12.88 5.89
CA ALA A 112 -5.70 12.46 5.40
C ALA A 112 -5.62 11.70 4.06
N GLN A 113 -4.48 11.68 3.40
CA GLN A 113 -4.30 11.07 2.08
C GLN A 113 -3.62 9.70 2.14
N LEU A 114 -3.25 9.19 3.32
CA LEU A 114 -2.53 7.93 3.46
C LEU A 114 -3.46 6.79 3.87
N ALA A 115 -3.38 5.66 3.19
CA ALA A 115 -3.88 4.38 3.67
C ALA A 115 -2.73 3.38 3.77
N VAL A 116 -2.69 2.63 4.88
CA VAL A 116 -1.62 1.67 5.18
C VAL A 116 -2.20 0.26 5.33
N HIS A 117 -1.62 -0.70 4.63
CA HIS A 117 -2.02 -2.11 4.66
C HIS A 117 -0.83 -2.97 5.08
N ILE A 118 -1.01 -3.79 6.11
CA ILE A 118 0.05 -4.66 6.63
C ILE A 118 -0.08 -6.04 6.03
N ILE A 119 1.03 -6.64 5.63
CA ILE A 119 1.09 -7.94 4.97
C ILE A 119 2.12 -8.82 5.67
N PHE A 120 1.83 -10.10 5.81
CA PHE A 120 2.82 -11.11 6.20
C PHE A 120 2.47 -12.48 5.62
N GLU A 121 3.48 -13.31 5.46
CA GLU A 121 3.30 -14.68 5.00
C GLU A 121 2.44 -15.48 5.98
N ARG A 122 1.44 -16.18 5.44
CA ARG A 122 0.56 -17.03 6.24
C ARG A 122 1.23 -18.39 6.42
N VAL A 123 1.33 -18.83 7.67
CA VAL A 123 1.71 -20.22 7.95
C VAL A 123 0.61 -21.16 7.45
N PRO A 124 0.92 -22.16 6.61
CA PRO A 124 -0.08 -23.10 6.09
C PRO A 124 -0.90 -23.73 7.21
N LYS A 125 -2.21 -23.90 6.97
CA LYS A 125 -3.19 -24.47 7.92
C LYS A 125 -3.46 -23.65 9.19
N LEU A 126 -2.81 -22.50 9.38
CA LEU A 126 -3.09 -21.60 10.51
C LEU A 126 -3.98 -20.42 10.12
N SER A 127 -4.64 -19.83 11.11
CA SER A 127 -5.35 -18.54 10.97
C SER A 127 -4.36 -17.38 10.95
N CYS A 128 -4.76 -16.22 10.43
CA CYS A 128 -3.89 -15.05 10.39
C CYS A 128 -3.45 -14.56 11.78
N ASP A 129 -4.34 -14.65 12.79
CA ASP A 129 -3.97 -14.31 14.16
C ASP A 129 -2.97 -15.29 14.78
N ARG A 130 -2.97 -16.56 14.37
CA ARG A 130 -1.95 -17.54 14.82
C ARG A 130 -0.65 -17.37 14.05
N SER A 131 -0.71 -17.20 12.73
CA SER A 131 0.46 -16.95 11.87
C SER A 131 1.23 -15.70 12.30
N SER A 132 0.54 -14.63 12.72
CA SER A 132 1.20 -13.40 13.19
C SER A 132 1.93 -13.54 14.53
N ARG A 133 1.63 -14.58 15.32
CA ARG A 133 2.31 -14.85 16.60
C ARG A 133 3.58 -15.67 16.39
N ILE A 134 3.48 -16.77 15.65
CA ILE A 134 4.61 -17.69 15.38
C ILE A 134 5.76 -16.97 14.67
N ARG A 135 5.43 -16.02 13.79
CA ARG A 135 6.44 -15.20 13.13
C ARG A 135 7.32 -14.35 14.04
N ARG A 136 6.92 -14.09 15.28
CA ARG A 136 7.80 -13.44 16.26
C ARG A 136 8.83 -14.40 16.84
N ASP A 137 8.59 -15.70 16.78
CA ASP A 137 9.36 -16.71 17.49
C ASP A 137 10.36 -17.46 16.58
N ASP A 138 10.10 -17.54 15.26
CA ASP A 138 10.97 -18.21 14.28
C ASP A 138 11.80 -17.21 13.45
N ILE A 139 13.08 -17.03 13.82
CA ILE A 139 14.07 -16.22 13.09
C ILE A 139 14.80 -17.10 12.07
N LEU A 140 14.62 -16.83 10.78
CA LEU A 140 15.50 -17.36 9.71
C LEU A 140 16.61 -16.34 9.42
N ALA A 141 17.84 -16.84 9.30
CA ALA A 141 19.06 -16.07 9.11
C ALA A 141 19.01 -15.03 7.96
N ASP A 142 19.61 -13.87 8.23
CA ASP A 142 19.60 -12.61 7.45
C ASP A 142 19.94 -12.72 5.94
N THR A 143 20.58 -13.78 5.48
CA THR A 143 21.15 -13.84 4.12
C THR A 143 20.17 -14.27 3.02
N VAL A 144 19.01 -14.84 3.35
CA VAL A 144 17.92 -15.16 2.40
C VAL A 144 16.86 -14.04 2.34
N PHE A 145 16.97 -13.06 3.23
CA PHE A 145 15.95 -12.04 3.51
C PHE A 145 15.61 -11.16 2.30
N PHE A 146 16.62 -10.57 1.64
CA PHE A 146 16.40 -9.67 0.49
C PHE A 146 15.96 -10.40 -0.78
N ALA A 147 16.34 -11.66 -0.96
CA ALA A 147 15.96 -12.46 -2.13
C ALA A 147 14.48 -12.91 -2.12
N SER A 148 13.79 -12.75 -0.99
CA SER A 148 12.45 -13.29 -0.76
C SER A 148 11.33 -12.24 -0.77
N TYR A 149 11.63 -10.96 -1.02
CA TYR A 149 10.61 -9.91 -1.05
C TYR A 149 9.61 -10.13 -2.21
N PRO A 150 8.33 -10.46 -1.94
CA PRO A 150 7.34 -10.81 -2.95
C PRO A 150 6.74 -9.54 -3.58
N ILE A 151 7.56 -8.78 -4.32
CA ILE A 151 7.23 -7.43 -4.82
C ILE A 151 5.87 -7.35 -5.53
N ASN A 152 5.57 -8.32 -6.39
CA ASN A 152 4.30 -8.36 -7.12
C ASN A 152 3.11 -8.53 -6.18
N THR A 153 3.24 -9.37 -5.15
CA THR A 153 2.17 -9.57 -4.16
C THR A 153 1.95 -8.29 -3.37
N VAL A 154 3.02 -7.63 -2.91
CA VAL A 154 2.91 -6.40 -2.10
C VAL A 154 2.29 -5.27 -2.91
N ARG A 155 2.74 -5.07 -4.16
CA ARG A 155 2.14 -4.09 -5.10
C ARG A 155 0.67 -4.38 -5.37
N ASN A 156 0.31 -5.65 -5.57
CA ASN A 156 -1.08 -6.05 -5.77
C ASN A 156 -1.94 -5.76 -4.53
N VAL A 157 -1.39 -5.87 -3.32
CA VAL A 157 -2.12 -5.48 -2.11
C VAL A 157 -2.40 -3.99 -2.06
N ALA A 158 -1.43 -3.12 -2.37
CA ALA A 158 -1.71 -1.68 -2.49
C ALA A 158 -2.82 -1.43 -3.53
N ARG A 159 -2.77 -2.12 -4.69
CA ARG A 159 -3.82 -2.03 -5.71
C ARG A 159 -5.18 -2.51 -5.22
N LEU A 160 -5.25 -3.63 -4.50
CA LEU A 160 -6.51 -4.26 -4.05
C LEU A 160 -7.39 -3.29 -3.25
N PHE A 161 -6.77 -2.39 -2.50
CA PHE A 161 -7.49 -1.44 -1.65
C PHE A 161 -7.66 -0.06 -2.28
N SER A 162 -7.08 0.21 -3.45
CA SER A 162 -7.35 1.44 -4.18
C SER A 162 -8.69 1.36 -4.93
N ALA A 163 -9.47 2.44 -4.81
CA ALA A 163 -10.73 2.66 -5.52
C ALA A 163 -10.69 3.92 -6.39
N THR A 164 -9.51 4.31 -6.89
CA THR A 164 -9.39 5.36 -7.90
C THR A 164 -9.23 4.81 -9.30
N ARG A 165 -9.76 5.55 -10.28
CA ARG A 165 -9.74 5.19 -11.70
C ARG A 165 -8.33 5.09 -12.24
N TYR A 166 -7.46 6.02 -11.84
CA TYR A 166 -6.06 6.02 -12.22
C TYR A 166 -5.21 5.56 -11.04
N ILE A 167 -4.12 4.88 -11.36
CA ILE A 167 -3.11 4.45 -10.40
C ILE A 167 -1.73 4.77 -10.96
N VAL A 168 -0.82 5.13 -10.08
CA VAL A 168 0.61 5.23 -10.39
C VAL A 168 1.37 4.31 -9.45
N PHE A 169 2.40 3.62 -9.96
CA PHE A 169 3.25 2.75 -9.16
C PHE A 169 4.59 3.41 -8.92
N ALA A 170 5.00 3.57 -7.66
CA ALA A 170 6.35 3.99 -7.32
C ALA A 170 6.84 3.27 -6.06
N ASP A 171 8.16 3.09 -5.97
CA ASP A 171 8.79 2.57 -4.77
C ASP A 171 8.72 3.63 -3.64
N SER A 172 8.82 3.22 -2.38
CA SER A 172 8.53 4.09 -1.23
C SER A 172 9.54 5.21 -1.00
N ASP A 173 10.74 5.06 -1.56
CA ASP A 173 11.84 6.02 -1.54
C ASP A 173 11.80 6.99 -2.73
N TYR A 174 10.87 6.82 -3.67
CA TYR A 174 10.74 7.72 -4.81
C TYR A 174 10.04 9.02 -4.42
N LEU A 175 10.66 10.14 -4.79
CA LEU A 175 10.09 11.47 -4.59
C LEU A 175 9.54 12.03 -5.89
N PHE A 176 8.36 12.62 -5.81
CA PHE A 176 7.72 13.30 -6.92
C PHE A 176 8.07 14.78 -6.93
N SER A 177 8.16 15.38 -8.12
CA SER A 177 8.27 16.83 -8.25
C SER A 177 7.05 17.51 -7.62
N SER A 178 7.25 18.70 -7.05
CA SER A 178 6.14 19.46 -6.47
C SER A 178 4.97 19.64 -7.45
N GLY A 179 3.77 19.31 -6.97
CA GLY A 179 2.52 19.39 -7.73
C GLY A 179 2.36 18.35 -8.84
N PHE A 180 3.16 17.27 -8.85
CA PHE A 180 3.08 16.21 -9.86
C PHE A 180 1.65 15.67 -10.03
N TYR A 181 0.99 15.31 -8.93
CA TYR A 181 -0.39 14.82 -8.93
C TYR A 181 -1.35 15.76 -9.68
N TYR A 182 -1.33 17.06 -9.37
CA TYR A 182 -2.21 18.05 -10.00
C TYR A 182 -1.91 18.27 -11.49
N LYS A 183 -0.65 18.08 -11.91
CA LYS A 183 -0.25 18.18 -13.31
C LYS A 183 -0.68 16.96 -14.13
N ILE A 184 -0.57 15.76 -13.54
CA ILE A 184 -0.76 14.50 -14.26
C ILE A 184 -2.24 14.07 -14.31
N LEU A 185 -3.02 14.31 -13.25
CA LEU A 185 -4.43 13.89 -13.22
C LEU A 185 -5.26 14.43 -14.41
N PRO A 186 -5.16 15.71 -14.82
CA PRO A 186 -5.86 16.21 -16.01
C PRO A 186 -5.42 15.51 -17.30
N ILE A 187 -4.11 15.24 -17.46
CA ILE A 187 -3.56 14.55 -18.63
C ILE A 187 -4.10 13.12 -18.70
N LEU A 188 -4.17 12.41 -17.57
CA LEU A 188 -4.74 11.07 -17.50
C LEU A 188 -6.20 11.04 -17.94
N ARG A 189 -7.01 12.01 -17.47
CA ARG A 189 -8.42 12.14 -17.85
C ARG A 189 -8.63 12.33 -19.35
N GLU A 190 -7.74 13.08 -19.98
CA GLU A 190 -7.80 13.34 -21.42
C GLU A 190 -7.31 12.14 -22.25
N ASN A 191 -6.31 11.40 -21.76
CA ASN A 191 -5.57 10.43 -22.59
C ASN A 191 -5.86 8.95 -22.26
N ILE A 192 -6.46 8.64 -21.10
CA ILE A 192 -6.80 7.28 -20.67
C ILE A 192 -8.29 7.19 -20.31
N PRO A 193 -9.20 7.14 -21.31
CA PRO A 193 -10.61 6.92 -21.03
C PRO A 193 -10.86 5.52 -20.44
N VAL A 194 -12.03 5.33 -19.82
CA VAL A 194 -12.45 4.05 -19.25
C VAL A 194 -12.40 2.95 -20.33
N GLY A 195 -11.82 1.80 -19.98
CA GLY A 195 -11.64 0.67 -20.89
C GLY A 195 -10.44 0.80 -21.84
N SER A 196 -9.71 1.91 -21.79
CA SER A 196 -8.45 2.08 -22.51
C SER A 196 -7.40 1.06 -22.06
N LYS A 197 -6.60 0.58 -23.01
CA LYS A 197 -5.40 -0.22 -22.76
C LYS A 197 -4.13 0.62 -22.73
N ASN A 198 -4.26 1.94 -22.85
CA ASN A 198 -3.13 2.86 -22.84
C ASN A 198 -2.61 3.03 -21.41
N ALA A 199 -1.30 3.22 -21.30
CA ALA A 199 -0.64 3.62 -20.07
C ALA A 199 0.25 4.83 -20.36
N LEU A 200 0.32 5.76 -19.41
CA LEU A 200 1.31 6.82 -19.44
C LEU A 200 2.56 6.37 -18.68
N LEU A 201 3.72 6.68 -19.26
CA LEU A 201 5.02 6.43 -18.66
C LEU A 201 5.59 7.76 -18.18
N TYR A 202 6.11 7.77 -16.96
CA TYR A 202 6.91 8.88 -16.46
C TYR A 202 8.34 8.39 -16.23
N ARG A 203 9.29 9.33 -16.28
CA ARG A 203 10.71 9.03 -16.10
C ARG A 203 11.10 9.27 -14.65
N ILE A 204 11.96 8.39 -14.16
CA ILE A 204 12.61 8.51 -12.86
C ILE A 204 14.04 8.97 -13.12
N PHE A 205 14.53 9.87 -12.28
CA PHE A 205 15.89 10.38 -12.33
C PHE A 205 16.50 10.21 -10.94
N GLU A 206 17.72 9.71 -10.89
CA GLU A 206 18.53 9.72 -9.68
C GLU A 206 19.13 11.11 -9.52
N ILE A 207 19.22 11.58 -8.28
CA ILE A 207 19.83 12.87 -7.93
C ILE A 207 21.04 12.50 -7.08
N ASP A 208 22.22 12.97 -7.46
CA ASP A 208 23.42 12.78 -6.65
C ASP A 208 23.23 13.49 -5.30
N GLU A 209 23.50 12.78 -4.21
CA GLU A 209 23.62 13.40 -2.88
C GLU A 209 24.99 14.10 -2.82
N GLU A 210 25.00 15.43 -2.95
CA GLU A 210 26.19 16.28 -2.67
C GLU A 210 26.54 16.29 -1.18
#